data_AF-A0A3E1ENI3-F1
#
_entry.id   AF-A0A3E1ENI3-F1
#
_cell.length_a   1.000
_cell.length_b   1.000
_cell.length_c   1.000
_cell.angle_alpha   90.00
_cell.angle_beta   90.00
_cell.angle_gamma   90.00
#
_symmetry.space_group_name_H-M   'P 1'
#
loop_
_entity.id
_entity.type
_entity.pdbx_description
1 polymer ?
#
loop_
_entity_poly.entity_id
_entity_poly.type
_entity_poly.pdbx_seq_one_letter_code
_entity_poly.pdbx_strand_id
1 'polypeptide(L)'
;MKTNNLIRLMTAMVAMVAVWPLTAEEEPAEGVKKPEKEEKNVELTQEQLEERFVETLSGATLTGKFSVVVEGKAGEEKEDKYTILSVSKLTGGEAWIITARVRYGGKDFTMPFPVLVKWAGDTPVITVDDVGVPGGGKYTARVLIHAGAYAGTWSGGDHGGLMSGTVTRTEKSK
;
A
#
# COMPACT_ATOMS: atom_id res chain seq x y z
N MET A 1 58.83 5.35 18.20
CA MET A 1 58.99 6.45 19.18
C MET A 1 57.60 6.83 19.65
N LYS A 2 57.11 6.18 20.72
CA LYS A 2 57.20 6.58 22.13
C LYS A 2 56.32 7.80 22.45
N THR A 3 55.19 7.43 23.03
CA THR A 3 54.08 8.14 23.65
C THR A 3 54.43 8.82 24.98
N ASN A 4 53.52 9.71 25.41
CA ASN A 4 53.03 9.99 26.79
C ASN A 4 53.45 11.30 27.48
N ASN A 5 52.45 12.10 27.93
CA ASN A 5 52.01 12.15 29.34
C ASN A 5 51.10 13.36 29.68
N LEU A 6 49.98 13.10 30.38
CA LEU A 6 49.45 13.88 31.54
C LEU A 6 48.28 13.06 32.16
N ILE A 7 48.45 12.31 33.27
CA ILE A 7 48.34 12.67 34.71
C ILE A 7 46.93 13.19 35.08
N ARG A 8 46.20 12.81 36.15
CA ARG A 8 46.09 11.74 37.18
C ARG A 8 44.91 12.17 38.08
N LEU A 9 44.13 11.23 38.66
CA LEU A 9 43.49 11.32 39.99
C LEU A 9 42.97 9.88 40.31
N MET A 10 43.61 9.06 41.19
CA MET A 10 43.43 8.95 42.66
C MET A 10 41.93 8.87 43.08
N THR A 11 41.41 7.86 43.80
CA THR A 11 41.96 6.93 44.79
C THR A 11 41.09 5.67 44.93
N ALA A 12 41.72 4.56 45.31
CA ALA A 12 41.19 3.22 45.49
C ALA A 12 40.37 2.98 46.77
N MET A 13 39.48 1.98 46.74
CA MET A 13 39.25 1.09 47.87
C MET A 13 39.02 -0.33 47.34
N VAL A 14 40.02 -1.20 47.55
CA VAL A 14 39.99 -2.63 47.27
C VAL A 14 39.87 -3.33 48.61
N ALA A 15 38.91 -4.24 48.74
CA ALA A 15 38.86 -5.21 49.84
C ALA A 15 38.82 -6.63 49.26
N MET A 16 39.98 -7.29 49.40
CA MET A 16 40.30 -8.72 49.52
C MET A 16 39.72 -9.79 48.58
N VAL A 17 40.71 -10.56 48.09
CA VAL A 17 40.70 -11.70 47.16
C VAL A 17 40.41 -13.02 47.89
N ALA A 18 39.67 -13.91 47.25
CA ALA A 18 39.94 -15.34 47.30
C ALA A 18 39.59 -15.96 45.94
N VAL A 19 40.60 -16.35 45.18
CA VAL A 19 40.45 -17.16 43.96
C VAL A 19 41.00 -18.54 44.27
N TRP A 20 40.15 -19.56 44.16
CA TRP A 20 40.53 -20.96 44.01
C TRP A 20 39.56 -21.69 43.06
N PRO A 21 39.97 -22.82 42.49
CA PRO A 21 39.92 -23.04 41.04
C PRO A 21 38.71 -23.85 40.55
N LEU A 22 38.40 -23.63 39.28
CA LEU A 22 38.06 -24.61 38.24
C LEU A 22 37.28 -25.88 38.67
N THR A 23 35.96 -25.85 38.43
CA THR A 23 35.22 -26.96 37.78
C THR A 23 33.94 -26.37 37.20
N ALA A 24 33.76 -26.54 35.89
CA ALA A 24 32.53 -26.23 35.20
C ALA A 24 31.51 -27.34 35.48
N GLU A 25 30.42 -27.00 36.15
CA GLU A 25 29.16 -27.73 36.08
C GLU A 25 28.10 -26.72 35.60
N GLU A 26 27.65 -26.90 34.36
CA GLU A 26 26.44 -26.26 33.86
C GLU A 26 25.25 -26.83 34.65
N GLU A 27 24.64 -26.02 35.52
CA GLU A 27 23.32 -26.34 36.05
C GLU A 27 22.28 -26.23 34.92
N PRO A 28 21.35 -27.19 34.81
CA PRO A 28 20.35 -27.16 33.74
C PRO A 28 19.34 -26.06 34.06
N ALA A 29 19.32 -25.01 33.23
CA ALA A 29 18.28 -23.98 33.32
C ALA A 29 16.91 -24.59 33.00
N GLU A 30 16.15 -24.88 34.05
CA GLU A 30 14.73 -25.19 34.00
C GLU A 30 13.95 -24.07 33.27
N GLY A 31 13.33 -24.45 32.16
CA GLY A 31 11.98 -24.08 31.77
C GLY A 31 11.49 -22.66 32.06
N VAL A 32 11.87 -21.69 31.23
CA VAL A 32 11.01 -20.52 30.97
C VAL A 32 10.36 -20.71 29.61
N LYS A 33 9.17 -21.33 29.58
CA LYS A 33 8.28 -21.25 28.41
C LYS A 33 7.74 -19.83 28.31
N LYS A 34 8.38 -19.02 27.46
CA LYS A 34 7.82 -17.76 26.97
C LYS A 34 6.50 -18.08 26.26
N PRO A 35 5.38 -17.37 26.52
CA PRO A 35 4.17 -17.59 25.76
C PRO A 35 4.43 -17.05 24.36
N GLU A 36 4.75 -17.96 23.44
CA GLU A 36 4.73 -17.71 22.01
C GLU A 36 3.26 -17.59 21.63
N LYS A 37 2.76 -16.36 21.67
CA LYS A 37 1.52 -16.01 21.01
C LYS A 37 1.84 -16.14 19.52
N GLU A 38 1.57 -17.33 18.96
CA GLU A 38 1.45 -17.52 17.53
C GLU A 38 0.41 -16.52 17.03
N GLU A 39 0.86 -15.35 16.58
CA GLU A 39 0.09 -14.49 15.70
C GLU A 39 -0.06 -15.27 14.40
N LYS A 40 -1.09 -16.12 14.33
CA LYS A 40 -1.57 -16.63 13.05
C LYS A 40 -1.91 -15.42 12.21
N ASN A 41 -1.01 -15.07 11.28
CA ASN A 41 -1.33 -14.23 10.15
C ASN A 41 -2.38 -15.00 9.33
N VAL A 42 -3.66 -14.75 9.60
CA VAL A 42 -4.75 -15.37 8.86
C VAL A 42 -4.81 -14.67 7.51
N GLU A 43 -4.25 -15.32 6.50
CA GLU A 43 -4.38 -14.90 5.10
C GLU A 43 -5.87 -14.88 4.73
N LEU A 44 -6.35 -13.75 4.20
CA LEU A 44 -7.75 -13.58 3.81
C LEU A 44 -8.08 -14.48 2.62
N THR A 45 -9.30 -15.04 2.58
CA THR A 45 -9.76 -15.75 1.39
C THR A 45 -9.99 -14.79 0.24
N GLN A 46 -10.02 -15.31 -0.99
CA GLN A 46 -10.30 -14.51 -2.18
C GLN A 46 -11.65 -13.78 -2.07
N GLU A 47 -12.67 -14.44 -1.54
CA GLU A 47 -14.00 -13.85 -1.33
C GLU A 47 -13.94 -12.68 -0.34
N GLN A 48 -13.19 -12.82 0.76
CA GLN A 48 -13.02 -11.75 1.76
C GLN A 48 -12.27 -10.54 1.19
N LEU A 49 -11.24 -10.79 0.36
CA LEU A 49 -10.53 -9.74 -0.36
C LEU A 49 -11.48 -8.99 -1.30
N GLU A 50 -12.29 -9.72 -2.06
CA GLU A 50 -13.27 -9.17 -2.99
C GLU A 50 -14.36 -8.35 -2.29
N GLU A 51 -14.90 -8.84 -1.18
CA GLU A 51 -15.85 -8.11 -0.34
C GLU A 51 -15.24 -6.81 0.18
N ARG A 52 -14.01 -6.86 0.70
CA ARG A 52 -13.28 -5.67 1.17
C ARG A 52 -13.03 -4.67 0.05
N PHE A 53 -12.73 -5.12 -1.16
CA PHE A 53 -12.57 -4.26 -2.32
C PHE A 53 -13.87 -3.52 -2.68
N VAL A 54 -15.00 -4.24 -2.72
CA VAL A 54 -16.32 -3.66 -2.95
C VAL A 54 -16.68 -2.65 -1.87
N GLU A 55 -16.43 -2.98 -0.59
CA GLU A 55 -16.67 -2.09 0.54
C GLU A 55 -15.78 -0.84 0.51
N THR A 56 -14.51 -1.00 0.15
CA THR A 56 -13.55 0.11 0.10
C THR A 56 -13.95 1.13 -0.97
N LEU A 57 -14.40 0.67 -2.14
CA LEU A 57 -14.58 1.55 -3.29
C LEU A 57 -16.02 1.95 -3.57
N SER A 58 -17.03 1.12 -3.28
CA SER A 58 -18.41 1.46 -3.66
C SER A 58 -18.92 2.67 -2.87
N GLY A 59 -19.21 3.79 -3.54
CA GLY A 59 -19.58 5.05 -2.89
C GLY A 59 -18.40 5.90 -2.43
N ALA A 60 -17.17 5.48 -2.71
CA ALA A 60 -15.97 6.24 -2.37
C ALA A 60 -15.70 7.38 -3.37
N THR A 61 -15.01 8.40 -2.87
CA THR A 61 -14.42 9.47 -3.65
C THR A 61 -12.91 9.34 -3.64
N LEU A 62 -12.33 9.17 -4.82
CA LEU A 62 -10.90 9.24 -5.07
C LEU A 62 -10.58 10.68 -5.44
N THR A 63 -9.73 11.32 -4.64
CA THR A 63 -9.23 12.68 -4.89
C THR A 63 -7.72 12.58 -5.05
N GLY A 64 -7.20 13.02 -6.18
CA GLY A 64 -5.78 12.88 -6.46
C GLY A 64 -5.30 13.78 -7.56
N LYS A 65 -4.20 13.35 -8.17
CA LYS A 65 -3.53 14.05 -9.23
C LYS A 65 -2.89 13.06 -10.19
N PHE A 66 -2.72 13.51 -11.42
CA PHE A 66 -1.96 12.80 -12.45
C PHE A 66 -0.93 13.71 -13.11
N SER A 67 0.14 13.11 -13.64
CA SER A 67 1.13 13.77 -14.47
C SER A 67 1.34 13.00 -15.76
N VAL A 68 1.82 13.69 -16.80
CA VAL A 68 2.32 13.06 -18.03
C VAL A 68 3.81 12.81 -17.84
N VAL A 69 4.28 11.61 -18.19
CA VAL A 69 5.70 11.27 -18.19
C VAL A 69 6.26 11.43 -19.59
N VAL A 70 7.33 12.23 -19.70
CA VAL A 70 8.06 12.46 -20.95
C VAL A 70 9.52 12.15 -20.69
N GLU A 71 10.12 11.27 -21.52
CA GLU A 71 11.52 10.85 -21.37
C GLU A 71 11.88 10.37 -19.94
N GLY A 72 10.95 9.65 -19.30
CA GLY A 72 11.11 9.12 -17.95
C GLY A 72 10.96 10.15 -16.81
N LYS A 73 10.57 11.39 -17.12
CA LYS A 73 10.35 12.45 -16.13
C LYS A 73 8.88 12.78 -16.01
N ALA A 74 8.35 12.75 -14.78
CA ALA A 74 7.00 13.22 -14.49
C ALA A 74 6.92 14.74 -14.66
N GLY A 75 5.96 15.19 -15.46
CA GLY A 75 5.65 16.60 -15.66
C GLY A 75 4.80 17.19 -14.52
N GLU A 76 4.17 18.33 -14.81
CA GLU A 76 3.26 19.01 -13.89
C GLU A 76 2.08 18.12 -13.48
N GLU A 77 1.77 18.14 -12.19
CA GLU A 77 0.60 17.45 -11.64
C GLU A 77 -0.69 18.23 -11.92
N LYS A 78 -1.72 17.52 -12.38
CA LYS A 78 -3.07 18.04 -12.60
C LYS A 78 -4.04 17.30 -11.69
N GLU A 79 -4.96 18.03 -11.09
CA GLU A 79 -5.97 17.45 -10.20
C GLU A 79 -6.95 16.55 -10.97
N ASP A 80 -7.32 15.44 -10.34
CA ASP A 80 -8.40 14.56 -10.76
C ASP A 80 -9.33 14.21 -9.60
N LYS A 81 -10.55 13.82 -9.97
CA LYS A 81 -11.53 13.34 -9.01
C LYS A 81 -12.44 12.29 -9.62
N TYR A 82 -12.59 11.18 -8.91
CA TYR A 82 -13.50 10.09 -9.27
C TYR A 82 -14.46 9.82 -8.12
N THR A 83 -15.75 9.81 -8.38
CA THR A 83 -16.75 9.30 -7.45
C THR A 83 -17.20 7.93 -7.94
N ILE A 84 -16.79 6.89 -7.23
CA ILE A 84 -17.17 5.51 -7.53
C ILE A 84 -18.59 5.31 -7.03
N LEU A 85 -19.52 5.05 -7.94
CA LEU A 85 -20.93 4.83 -7.64
C LEU A 85 -21.17 3.39 -7.20
N SER A 86 -20.56 2.43 -7.90
CA SER A 86 -20.69 1.01 -7.60
C SER A 86 -19.50 0.21 -8.12
N VAL A 87 -19.25 -0.93 -7.46
CA VAL A 87 -18.31 -1.96 -7.90
C VAL A 87 -19.04 -3.30 -7.90
N SER A 88 -19.02 -4.00 -9.02
CA SER A 88 -19.63 -5.33 -9.14
C SER A 88 -18.75 -6.29 -9.93
N LYS A 89 -18.65 -7.53 -9.47
CA LYS A 89 -17.97 -8.61 -10.18
C LYS A 89 -18.92 -9.21 -11.21
N LEU A 90 -18.41 -9.49 -12.41
CA LEU A 90 -19.14 -10.25 -13.42
C LEU A 90 -19.11 -11.74 -13.08
N THR A 91 -20.21 -12.44 -13.32
CA THR A 91 -20.32 -13.87 -13.04
C THR A 91 -19.38 -14.67 -13.95
N GLY A 92 -18.69 -15.66 -13.38
CA GLY A 92 -17.88 -16.62 -14.15
C GLY A 92 -16.48 -16.15 -14.55
N GLY A 93 -15.91 -15.11 -13.92
CA GLY A 93 -14.54 -14.69 -14.21
C GLY A 93 -13.95 -13.67 -13.23
N GLU A 94 -12.83 -13.06 -13.65
CA GLU A 94 -12.08 -12.04 -12.90
C GLU A 94 -12.45 -10.60 -13.30
N ALA A 95 -13.46 -10.45 -14.15
CA ALA A 95 -13.89 -9.16 -14.68
C ALA A 95 -14.84 -8.45 -13.72
N TRP A 96 -14.71 -7.13 -13.66
CA TRP A 96 -15.48 -6.25 -12.81
C TRP A 96 -16.01 -5.07 -13.62
N ILE A 97 -17.13 -4.52 -13.16
CA ILE A 97 -17.64 -3.22 -13.61
C ILE A 97 -17.51 -2.24 -12.45
N ILE A 98 -16.74 -1.17 -12.66
CA ILE A 98 -16.69 -0.01 -11.77
C ILE A 98 -17.48 1.10 -12.44
N THR A 99 -18.62 1.49 -11.86
CA THR A 99 -19.35 2.66 -12.37
C THR A 99 -18.87 3.88 -11.63
N ALA A 100 -18.35 4.87 -12.35
CA ALA A 100 -17.81 6.08 -11.74
C ALA A 100 -18.27 7.34 -12.45
N ARG A 101 -18.48 8.40 -11.67
CA ARG A 101 -18.52 9.78 -12.13
C ARG A 101 -17.09 10.31 -12.12
N VAL A 102 -16.64 10.79 -13.26
CA VAL A 102 -15.26 11.22 -13.49
C VAL A 102 -15.25 12.71 -13.74
N ARG A 103 -14.35 13.42 -13.03
CA ARG A 103 -14.04 14.83 -13.26
C ARG A 103 -12.55 15.02 -13.50
N TYR A 104 -12.20 15.45 -14.71
CA TYR A 104 -10.84 15.87 -15.08
C TYR A 104 -10.91 16.87 -16.22
N GLY A 105 -9.93 17.78 -16.29
CA GLY A 105 -9.78 18.70 -17.44
C GLY A 105 -11.06 19.49 -17.81
N GLY A 106 -11.87 19.86 -16.81
CA GLY A 106 -13.15 20.55 -17.00
C GLY A 106 -14.32 19.69 -17.51
N LYS A 107 -14.12 18.39 -17.73
CA LYS A 107 -15.18 17.44 -18.12
C LYS A 107 -15.79 16.79 -16.88
N ASP A 108 -17.09 16.48 -16.95
CA ASP A 108 -17.82 15.73 -15.92
C ASP A 108 -18.78 14.74 -16.61
N PHE A 109 -18.56 13.44 -16.42
CA PHE A 109 -19.38 12.39 -17.01
C PHE A 109 -19.44 11.16 -16.12
N THR A 110 -20.44 10.29 -16.34
CA THR A 110 -20.60 9.02 -15.63
C THR A 110 -20.59 7.88 -16.62
N MET A 111 -19.80 6.83 -16.35
CA MET A 111 -19.77 5.65 -17.21
C MET A 111 -19.34 4.38 -16.47
N PRO A 112 -19.73 3.19 -16.97
CA PRO A 112 -19.19 1.92 -16.50
C PRO A 112 -17.79 1.68 -17.09
N PHE A 113 -16.86 1.29 -16.23
CA PHE A 113 -15.51 0.87 -16.60
C PHE A 113 -15.40 -0.65 -16.43
N PRO A 114 -15.32 -1.42 -17.53
CA PRO A 114 -14.94 -2.81 -17.46
C PRO A 114 -13.45 -2.92 -17.11
N VAL A 115 -13.13 -3.64 -16.04
CA VAL A 115 -11.76 -3.79 -15.53
C VAL A 115 -11.50 -5.22 -15.10
N LEU A 116 -10.23 -5.58 -15.01
CA LEU A 116 -9.78 -6.75 -14.25
C LEU A 116 -9.26 -6.27 -12.89
N VAL A 117 -9.33 -7.13 -11.88
CA VAL A 117 -8.70 -6.90 -10.57
C VAL A 117 -7.73 -8.04 -10.31
N LYS A 118 -6.45 -7.70 -10.19
CA LYS A 118 -5.38 -8.63 -9.84
C LYS A 118 -4.90 -8.34 -8.43
N TRP A 119 -4.42 -9.36 -7.73
CA TRP A 119 -4.08 -9.25 -6.31
C TRP A 119 -2.57 -9.41 -6.11
N ALA A 120 -1.97 -8.49 -5.37
CA ALA A 120 -0.61 -8.58 -4.87
C ALA A 120 -0.70 -8.79 -3.35
N GLY A 121 -0.75 -10.07 -2.92
CA GLY A 121 -1.18 -10.39 -1.56
C GLY A 121 -2.62 -9.94 -1.33
N ASP A 122 -2.85 -9.12 -0.30
CA ASP A 122 -4.17 -8.55 0.01
C ASP A 122 -4.48 -7.21 -0.70
N THR A 123 -3.57 -6.76 -1.57
CA THR A 123 -3.68 -5.46 -2.25
C THR A 123 -4.26 -5.62 -3.65
N PRO A 124 -5.43 -5.01 -3.95
CA PRO A 124 -6.02 -5.05 -5.28
C PRO A 124 -5.33 -4.07 -6.23
N VAL A 125 -5.07 -4.54 -7.45
CA VAL A 125 -4.57 -3.78 -8.61
C VAL A 125 -5.64 -3.79 -9.70
N ILE A 126 -6.28 -2.64 -9.87
CA ILE A 126 -7.24 -2.38 -10.94
C ILE A 126 -6.49 -2.30 -12.26
N THR A 127 -6.93 -3.09 -13.21
CA THR A 127 -6.32 -3.31 -14.53
C THR A 127 -7.32 -2.90 -15.58
N VAL A 128 -7.07 -1.75 -16.21
CA VAL A 128 -7.86 -1.20 -17.33
C VAL A 128 -7.09 -1.46 -18.61
N ASP A 129 -7.70 -2.09 -19.60
CA ASP A 129 -7.07 -2.40 -20.89
C ASP A 129 -7.92 -1.84 -22.04
N ASP A 130 -7.37 -0.86 -22.75
CA ASP A 130 -7.94 -0.26 -23.97
C ASP A 130 -9.42 0.18 -23.85
N VAL A 131 -9.80 0.75 -22.71
CA VAL A 131 -11.19 1.17 -22.44
C VAL A 131 -11.46 2.53 -23.08
N GLY A 132 -12.46 2.59 -23.96
CA GLY A 132 -12.88 3.82 -24.62
C GLY A 132 -13.69 4.74 -23.72
N VAL A 133 -13.28 6.01 -23.64
CA VAL A 133 -14.00 7.05 -22.91
C VAL A 133 -14.76 7.95 -23.90
N PRO A 134 -16.08 8.16 -23.74
CA PRO A 134 -16.86 9.03 -24.63
C PRO A 134 -16.29 10.44 -24.74
N GLY A 135 -16.15 10.95 -25.97
CA GLY A 135 -15.58 12.28 -26.23
C GLY A 135 -14.09 12.40 -25.86
N GLY A 136 -13.39 11.26 -25.78
CA GLY A 136 -11.95 11.14 -25.55
C GLY A 136 -11.33 10.04 -26.42
N GLY A 137 -10.34 9.35 -25.88
CA GLY A 137 -9.68 8.20 -26.52
C GLY A 137 -9.90 6.90 -25.75
N LYS A 138 -9.06 5.92 -26.05
CA LYS A 138 -8.95 4.69 -25.28
C LYS A 138 -7.82 4.78 -24.28
N TYR A 139 -8.02 4.19 -23.10
CA TYR A 139 -7.10 4.29 -21.99
C TYR A 139 -6.76 2.93 -21.41
N THR A 140 -5.51 2.81 -20.96
CA THR A 140 -4.99 1.67 -20.21
C THR A 140 -4.47 2.18 -18.87
N ALA A 141 -4.66 1.43 -17.79
CA ALA A 141 -4.19 1.81 -16.48
C ALA A 141 -3.90 0.61 -15.58
N ARG A 142 -2.99 0.81 -14.62
CA ARG A 142 -2.70 -0.11 -13.51
C ARG A 142 -2.70 0.69 -12.23
N VAL A 143 -3.69 0.48 -11.39
CA VAL A 143 -3.92 1.29 -10.18
C VAL A 143 -4.06 0.37 -8.98
N LEU A 144 -3.12 0.45 -8.04
CA LEU A 144 -3.23 -0.24 -6.76
C LEU A 144 -4.05 0.59 -5.78
N ILE A 145 -4.84 -0.08 -4.93
CA ILE A 145 -5.54 0.54 -3.80
C ILE A 145 -4.98 -0.05 -2.52
N HIS A 146 -4.39 0.79 -1.66
CA HIS A 146 -3.78 0.32 -0.42
C HIS A 146 -3.84 1.40 0.65
N ALA A 147 -4.19 1.00 1.88
CA ALA A 147 -4.21 1.86 3.06
C ALA A 147 -4.91 3.22 2.87
N GLY A 148 -6.07 3.24 2.20
CA GLY A 148 -6.84 4.47 1.96
C GLY A 148 -6.24 5.39 0.88
N ALA A 149 -5.26 4.92 0.13
CA ALA A 149 -4.66 5.62 -0.99
C ALA A 149 -4.75 4.79 -2.28
N TYR A 150 -4.54 5.47 -3.40
CA TYR A 150 -4.34 4.83 -4.69
C TYR A 150 -3.08 5.38 -5.35
N ALA A 151 -2.42 4.54 -6.15
CA ALA A 151 -1.29 4.95 -6.98
C ALA A 151 -1.23 4.07 -8.23
N GLY A 152 -0.74 4.62 -9.34
CA GLY A 152 -0.73 3.86 -10.58
C GLY A 152 -0.13 4.57 -11.77
N THR A 153 -0.17 3.85 -12.89
CA THR A 153 0.19 4.35 -14.21
C THR A 153 -1.05 4.41 -15.10
N TRP A 154 -1.04 5.34 -16.05
CA TRP A 154 -2.06 5.44 -17.08
C TRP A 154 -1.41 5.70 -18.44
N SER A 155 -2.10 5.31 -19.51
CA SER A 155 -1.77 5.69 -20.88
C SER A 155 -3.03 5.87 -21.72
N GLY A 156 -2.92 6.68 -22.76
CA GLY A 156 -3.98 6.90 -23.75
C GLY A 156 -3.40 7.60 -24.97
N GLY A 157 -3.67 7.05 -26.16
CA GLY A 157 -3.05 7.53 -27.40
C GLY A 157 -1.53 7.40 -27.35
N ASP A 158 -0.83 8.52 -27.56
CA ASP A 158 0.63 8.67 -27.54
C ASP A 158 1.17 9.24 -26.21
N HIS A 159 0.34 9.26 -25.17
CA HIS A 159 0.69 9.81 -23.86
C HIS A 159 0.49 8.78 -22.74
N GLY A 160 1.16 9.01 -21.62
CA GLY A 160 0.93 8.29 -20.38
C GLY A 160 1.67 8.93 -19.22
N GLY A 161 1.51 8.37 -18.03
CA GLY A 161 2.23 8.84 -16.87
C GLY A 161 1.76 8.21 -15.58
N LEU A 162 1.86 9.00 -14.50
CA LEU A 162 1.62 8.55 -13.14
C LEU A 162 0.36 9.20 -12.59
N MET A 163 -0.30 8.52 -11.65
CA MET A 163 -1.41 9.07 -10.89
C MET A 163 -1.39 8.56 -9.46
N SER A 164 -1.86 9.38 -8.52
CA SER A 164 -1.98 8.99 -7.12
C SER A 164 -2.96 9.88 -6.36
N GLY A 165 -3.47 9.39 -5.24
CA GLY A 165 -4.36 10.16 -4.38
C GLY A 165 -4.90 9.35 -3.21
N THR A 166 -5.94 9.89 -2.60
CA THR A 166 -6.61 9.30 -1.43
C THR A 166 -8.00 8.79 -1.77
N VAL A 167 -8.41 7.72 -1.11
CA VAL A 167 -9.74 7.12 -1.16
C VAL A 167 -10.50 7.52 0.11
N THR A 168 -11.63 8.18 -0.05
CA THR A 168 -12.47 8.62 1.08
C THR A 168 -13.90 8.17 0.89
N ARG A 169 -14.58 7.72 1.95
CA ARG A 169 -15.99 7.37 1.90
C ARG A 169 -16.77 8.37 2.73
N THR A 170 -17.81 8.96 2.16
CA THR A 170 -18.77 9.71 2.97
C THR A 170 -19.55 8.68 3.76
N GLU A 171 -19.49 8.74 5.09
CA GLU A 171 -20.35 7.96 5.99
C GLU A 171 -21.79 7.99 5.44
N LYS A 172 -22.38 6.82 5.17
CA LYS A 172 -23.81 6.77 4.84
C LYS A 172 -24.52 7.30 6.08
N SER A 173 -25.30 8.39 5.97
CA SER A 173 -26.22 8.73 7.06
C SER A 173 -27.10 7.51 7.29
N LYS A 174 -27.03 6.95 8.51
CA LYS A 174 -27.86 5.83 8.96
C LYS A 174 -29.34 6.10 8.75
#